data_AF-A0A1V1X2N8-F1
#
_entry.id   AF-A0A1V1X2N8-F1
#
_cell.length_a   1.000
_cell.length_b   1.000
_cell.length_c   1.000
_cell.angle_alpha   90.00
_cell.angle_beta   90.00
_cell.angle_gamma   90.00
#
_symmetry.space_group_name_H-M   'P 1'
#
loop_
_entity.id
_entity.type
_entity.pdbx_description
1 polymer ?
#
loop_
_entity_poly.entity_id
_entity_poly.type
_entity_poly.pdbx_seq_one_letter_code
_entity_poly.pdbx_strand_id
1 'polypeptide(L)'
;MHEFIKQEEKNILRGVAKPPRGELGKILAEFNPEIIIGHPTFHCEDNIGSLVCRDLEGARKVFNGSRVAVIIADGTYNDKSNDTSNIDAAVAGAKKALDSFAEAERENVLVYAGPHEGYDSARFSPGKGNAFKMIFEEMEPTKAKAILLLDGDLRNDMTPWQRVYKKVIEYHEKHYPKEDFFVTARYARHFVDASLTRNVVGPLTTLMGSYVPGGISGDIMLSTGAVAKERVANWTDARRNYGTDIATTFDNTADSNTRIYEVYLGAKLHDITDDAKLSIMPGQVIGSALERILYYEDLDGRITNRIENDVPLEEIVVWDSDQTNIDFINPGTTNVFNIDAKREALATKLDNFKGDLRKVLRSASYEEIISNHKILMDSINAKSEDIILMSIPQERWIEFLYEVMGYVMVTKDIESSKKALNYLYTAAFVEFCGDKLKELGYTTLSAVHGIQDSLGVKDSKAKAFYSEKVDKVVKTLALNFYRGRSRIIDRMKELY
;
A
#
# COMPACT_ATOMS: atom_id res chain seq x y z
N MET A 1 -18.54 -10.94 -31.10
CA MET A 1 -17.94 -11.72 -30.00
C MET A 1 -16.45 -11.81 -30.30
N HIS A 2 -15.61 -11.31 -29.41
CA HIS A 2 -14.20 -11.02 -29.68
C HIS A 2 -13.34 -12.28 -29.52
N GLU A 3 -12.29 -12.42 -30.35
CA GLU A 3 -11.31 -13.52 -30.25
C GLU A 3 -10.69 -13.63 -28.84
N PHE A 4 -10.65 -12.50 -28.11
CA PHE A 4 -9.93 -12.36 -26.85
C PHE A 4 -10.82 -12.32 -25.59
N ILE A 5 -12.14 -12.27 -25.74
CA ILE A 5 -13.09 -12.25 -24.63
C ILE A 5 -14.27 -13.16 -24.98
N LYS A 6 -14.41 -14.24 -24.20
CA LYS A 6 -15.50 -15.22 -24.32
C LYS A 6 -16.62 -14.85 -23.36
N GLN A 7 -17.86 -14.92 -23.85
CA GLN A 7 -19.02 -14.81 -22.99
C GLN A 7 -19.33 -16.17 -22.37
N GLU A 8 -19.21 -16.27 -21.06
CA GLU A 8 -19.54 -17.50 -20.32
C GLU A 8 -21.05 -17.61 -20.10
N GLU A 9 -21.67 -16.51 -19.67
CA GLU A 9 -23.11 -16.34 -19.47
C GLU A 9 -23.53 -14.88 -19.72
N LYS A 10 -24.83 -14.56 -19.63
CA LYS A 10 -25.29 -13.15 -19.66
C LYS A 10 -24.57 -12.40 -18.53
N ASN A 11 -23.81 -11.37 -18.89
CA ASN A 11 -23.05 -10.51 -17.98
C ASN A 11 -21.82 -11.14 -17.29
N ILE A 12 -21.36 -12.31 -17.72
CA ILE A 12 -20.11 -12.91 -17.24
C ILE A 12 -19.17 -13.15 -18.43
N LEU A 13 -18.02 -12.49 -18.38
CA LEU A 13 -17.01 -12.49 -19.43
C LEU A 13 -15.72 -13.12 -18.93
N ARG A 14 -15.13 -13.97 -19.77
CA ARG A 14 -13.82 -14.57 -19.57
C ARG A 14 -12.83 -13.98 -20.57
N GLY A 15 -11.73 -13.42 -20.09
CA GLY A 15 -10.59 -13.08 -20.93
C GLY A 15 -9.76 -14.30 -21.30
N VAL A 16 -9.15 -14.28 -22.48
CA VAL A 16 -8.08 -15.22 -22.85
C VAL A 16 -6.73 -14.51 -22.84
N ALA A 17 -5.63 -15.27 -22.88
CA ALA A 17 -4.27 -14.71 -22.86
C ALA A 17 -4.06 -13.63 -23.93
N LYS A 18 -3.26 -12.61 -23.58
CA LYS A 18 -2.91 -11.47 -24.43
C LYS A 18 -4.12 -10.68 -24.94
N PRO A 19 -5.03 -10.21 -24.07
CA PRO A 19 -6.11 -9.34 -24.51
C PRO A 19 -5.52 -8.08 -25.16
N PRO A 20 -5.95 -7.71 -26.38
CA PRO A 20 -5.54 -6.46 -26.99
C PRO A 20 -6.02 -5.28 -26.17
N ARG A 21 -5.22 -4.22 -26.15
CA ARG A 21 -5.56 -2.98 -25.46
C ARG A 21 -6.86 -2.38 -25.99
N GLY A 22 -7.79 -2.07 -25.09
CA GLY A 22 -9.05 -1.40 -25.35
C GLY A 22 -10.22 -2.34 -25.62
N GLU A 23 -9.99 -3.65 -25.67
CA GLU A 23 -11.05 -4.62 -25.99
C GLU A 23 -12.06 -4.76 -24.85
N LEU A 24 -11.60 -4.83 -23.59
CA LEU A 24 -12.52 -4.82 -22.46
C LEU A 24 -13.20 -3.45 -22.35
N GLY A 25 -12.48 -2.36 -22.61
CA GLY A 25 -12.97 -0.99 -22.55
C GLY A 25 -14.12 -0.73 -23.51
N LYS A 26 -14.10 -1.31 -24.72
CA LYS A 26 -15.25 -1.24 -25.65
C LYS A 26 -16.50 -1.88 -25.03
N ILE A 27 -16.36 -3.05 -24.43
CA ILE A 27 -17.47 -3.76 -23.78
C ILE A 27 -17.96 -2.99 -22.54
N LEU A 28 -17.04 -2.44 -21.75
CA LEU A 28 -17.38 -1.58 -20.62
C LEU A 28 -18.12 -0.32 -21.09
N ALA A 29 -17.70 0.30 -22.20
CA ALA A 29 -18.38 1.48 -22.74
C ALA A 29 -19.81 1.17 -23.19
N GLU A 30 -20.04 0.00 -23.80
CA GLU A 30 -21.38 -0.47 -24.17
C GLU A 30 -22.24 -0.77 -22.93
N PHE A 31 -21.66 -1.39 -21.91
CA PHE A 31 -22.33 -1.64 -20.64
C PHE A 31 -22.62 -0.33 -19.87
N ASN A 32 -21.80 0.70 -20.05
CA ASN A 32 -21.90 2.02 -19.42
C ASN A 32 -21.98 1.94 -17.88
N PRO A 33 -20.94 1.41 -17.21
CA PRO A 33 -20.88 1.38 -15.75
C PRO A 33 -20.78 2.79 -15.18
N GLU A 34 -21.44 3.01 -14.04
CA GLU A 34 -21.19 4.19 -13.20
C GLU A 34 -20.01 3.98 -12.26
N ILE A 35 -19.80 2.73 -11.82
CA ILE A 35 -18.72 2.33 -10.90
C ILE A 35 -18.01 1.10 -11.47
N ILE A 36 -16.69 1.10 -11.39
CA ILE A 36 -15.85 -0.06 -11.68
C ILE A 36 -15.23 -0.53 -10.36
N ILE A 37 -15.27 -1.83 -10.09
CA ILE A 37 -14.57 -2.48 -8.98
C ILE A 37 -13.52 -3.41 -9.60
N GLY A 38 -12.25 -3.17 -9.34
CA GLY A 38 -11.13 -3.92 -9.90
C GLY A 38 -10.35 -4.67 -8.83
N HIS A 39 -10.00 -5.93 -9.10
CA HIS A 39 -9.18 -6.76 -8.24
C HIS A 39 -7.95 -7.26 -9.00
N PRO A 40 -6.73 -6.83 -8.61
CA PRO A 40 -5.51 -7.53 -9.03
C PRO A 40 -5.43 -8.87 -8.29
N THR A 41 -5.22 -9.97 -9.02
CA THR A 41 -5.12 -11.32 -8.44
C THR A 41 -3.87 -12.06 -8.91
N PHE A 42 -3.32 -12.90 -8.03
CA PHE A 42 -2.23 -13.82 -8.34
C PHE A 42 -2.29 -15.00 -7.35
N HIS A 43 -2.60 -16.21 -7.85
CA HIS A 43 -2.85 -17.41 -7.05
C HIS A 43 -3.88 -17.19 -5.92
N CYS A 44 -5.04 -16.62 -6.25
CA CYS A 44 -6.13 -16.35 -5.28
C CYS A 44 -7.33 -17.28 -5.45
N GLU A 45 -7.18 -18.40 -6.18
CA GLU A 45 -8.25 -19.34 -6.54
C GLU A 45 -9.06 -19.85 -5.34
N ASP A 46 -8.44 -19.97 -4.16
CA ASP A 46 -9.08 -20.43 -2.93
C ASP A 46 -10.10 -19.44 -2.34
N ASN A 47 -9.99 -18.14 -2.65
CA ASN A 47 -10.83 -17.09 -2.05
C ASN A 47 -11.55 -16.21 -3.08
N ILE A 48 -11.01 -16.03 -4.29
CA ILE A 48 -11.52 -15.05 -5.26
C ILE A 48 -13.00 -15.27 -5.62
N GLY A 49 -13.46 -16.52 -5.75
CA GLY A 49 -14.87 -16.81 -6.01
C GLY A 49 -15.80 -16.33 -4.88
N SER A 50 -15.36 -16.44 -3.62
CA SER A 50 -16.10 -15.92 -2.47
C SER A 50 -16.03 -14.40 -2.38
N LEU A 51 -14.90 -13.79 -2.76
CA LEU A 51 -14.77 -12.34 -2.86
C LEU A 51 -15.73 -11.77 -3.90
N VAL A 52 -15.76 -12.31 -5.12
CA VAL A 52 -16.71 -11.92 -6.17
C VAL A 52 -18.16 -12.02 -5.69
N CYS A 53 -18.53 -13.08 -4.96
CA CYS A 53 -19.87 -13.18 -4.36
C CYS A 53 -20.17 -12.01 -3.42
N ARG A 54 -19.23 -11.66 -2.55
CA ARG A 54 -19.39 -10.55 -1.59
C ARG A 54 -19.43 -9.20 -2.29
N ASP A 55 -18.64 -9.00 -3.34
CA ASP A 55 -18.66 -7.76 -4.11
C ASP A 55 -19.97 -7.54 -4.84
N LEU A 56 -20.50 -8.57 -5.51
CA LEU A 56 -21.77 -8.50 -6.20
C LEU A 56 -22.93 -8.26 -5.22
N GLU A 57 -22.93 -8.94 -4.08
CA GLU A 57 -23.95 -8.75 -3.05
C GLU A 57 -23.87 -7.36 -2.40
N GLY A 58 -22.65 -6.86 -2.18
CA GLY A 58 -22.41 -5.48 -1.77
C GLY A 58 -22.95 -4.50 -2.81
N ALA A 59 -22.65 -4.72 -4.09
CA ALA A 59 -23.02 -3.82 -5.17
C ALA A 59 -24.53 -3.74 -5.33
N ARG A 60 -25.20 -4.90 -5.29
CA ARG A 60 -26.67 -5.01 -5.30
C ARG A 60 -27.32 -4.23 -4.15
N LYS A 61 -26.74 -4.28 -2.95
CA LYS A 61 -27.28 -3.60 -1.76
C LYS A 61 -26.96 -2.10 -1.71
N VAL A 62 -25.78 -1.70 -2.17
CA VAL A 62 -25.23 -0.36 -1.96
C VAL A 62 -25.44 0.54 -3.17
N PHE A 63 -25.19 0.00 -4.37
CA PHE A 63 -25.27 0.71 -5.65
C PHE A 63 -26.56 0.34 -6.41
N ASN A 64 -27.65 0.08 -5.68
CA ASN A 64 -28.94 -0.28 -6.28
C ASN A 64 -29.37 0.79 -7.31
N GLY A 65 -29.66 0.37 -8.54
CA GLY A 65 -30.03 1.24 -9.67
C GLY A 65 -28.86 1.79 -10.48
N SER A 66 -27.61 1.63 -10.02
CA SER A 66 -26.40 1.97 -10.78
C SER A 66 -25.82 0.74 -11.46
N ARG A 67 -25.21 0.95 -12.64
CA ARG A 67 -24.48 -0.12 -13.33
C ARG A 67 -23.06 -0.26 -12.75
N VAL A 68 -22.70 -1.47 -12.35
CA VAL A 68 -21.40 -1.79 -11.72
C VAL A 68 -20.67 -2.85 -12.54
N ALA A 69 -19.43 -2.57 -12.91
CA ALA A 69 -18.55 -3.57 -13.52
C ALA A 69 -17.53 -4.08 -12.50
N VAL A 70 -17.43 -5.40 -12.33
CA VAL A 70 -16.42 -6.07 -11.50
C VAL A 70 -15.38 -6.69 -12.43
N ILE A 71 -14.11 -6.30 -12.26
CA ILE A 71 -12.98 -6.69 -13.12
C ILE A 71 -11.97 -7.46 -12.27
N ILE A 72 -11.79 -8.73 -12.56
CA ILE A 72 -10.73 -9.57 -11.99
C ILE A 72 -9.58 -9.59 -12.99
N ALA A 73 -8.49 -8.89 -12.65
CA ALA A 73 -7.31 -8.73 -13.46
C ALA A 73 -6.22 -9.72 -13.02
N ASP A 74 -6.20 -10.87 -13.67
CA ASP A 74 -5.44 -12.04 -13.21
C ASP A 74 -4.00 -12.07 -13.72
N GLY A 75 -3.06 -12.32 -12.81
CA GLY A 75 -1.65 -12.59 -13.13
C GLY A 75 -1.29 -14.07 -13.12
N THR A 76 -2.19 -14.92 -12.62
CA THR A 76 -2.01 -16.37 -12.54
C THR A 76 -1.96 -16.97 -13.94
N TYR A 77 -2.93 -16.60 -14.78
CA TYR A 77 -2.98 -16.99 -16.17
C TYR A 77 -2.04 -16.15 -17.03
N ASN A 78 -1.00 -16.80 -17.55
CA ASN A 78 -0.04 -16.20 -18.46
C ASN A 78 0.55 -17.25 -19.43
N ASP A 79 1.30 -16.79 -20.42
CA ASP A 79 1.97 -17.59 -21.45
C ASP A 79 2.85 -18.72 -20.87
N LYS A 80 3.35 -18.55 -19.64
CA LYS A 80 4.26 -19.51 -19.00
C LYS A 80 3.53 -20.58 -18.20
N SER A 81 2.44 -20.23 -17.51
CA SER A 81 1.71 -21.17 -16.64
C SER A 81 0.52 -21.82 -17.34
N ASN A 82 -0.14 -21.12 -18.27
CA ASN A 82 -1.47 -21.44 -18.79
C ASN A 82 -2.49 -21.82 -17.69
N ASP A 83 -2.27 -21.35 -16.45
CA ASP A 83 -3.05 -21.68 -15.27
C ASP A 83 -4.27 -20.76 -15.19
N THR A 84 -5.45 -21.35 -15.36
CA THR A 84 -6.74 -20.62 -15.37
C THR A 84 -7.52 -20.77 -14.07
N SER A 85 -6.96 -21.44 -13.05
CA SER A 85 -7.63 -21.76 -11.79
C SER A 85 -8.28 -20.54 -11.11
N ASN A 86 -7.56 -19.43 -11.04
CA ASN A 86 -8.06 -18.20 -10.44
C ASN A 86 -9.23 -17.59 -11.25
N ILE A 87 -9.15 -17.59 -12.58
CA ILE A 87 -10.24 -17.13 -13.46
C ILE A 87 -11.46 -18.06 -13.32
N ASP A 88 -11.25 -19.37 -13.30
CA ASP A 88 -12.30 -20.38 -13.14
C ASP A 88 -13.05 -20.18 -11.82
N ALA A 89 -12.32 -19.97 -10.72
CA ALA A 89 -12.89 -19.69 -9.42
C ALA A 89 -13.69 -18.38 -9.40
N ALA A 90 -13.19 -17.32 -10.03
CA ALA A 90 -13.89 -16.04 -10.14
C ALA A 90 -15.19 -16.16 -10.94
N VAL A 91 -15.16 -16.85 -12.09
CA VAL A 91 -16.33 -17.12 -12.93
C VAL A 91 -17.35 -17.97 -12.17
N ALA A 92 -16.93 -19.01 -11.46
CA ALA A 92 -17.82 -19.84 -10.65
C ALA A 92 -18.49 -19.04 -9.52
N GLY A 93 -17.73 -18.16 -8.86
CA GLY A 93 -18.26 -17.22 -7.86
C GLY A 93 -19.29 -16.26 -8.44
N ALA A 94 -19.01 -15.68 -9.61
CA ALA A 94 -19.95 -14.80 -10.32
C ALA A 94 -21.27 -15.51 -10.66
N LYS A 95 -21.20 -16.71 -11.24
CA LYS A 95 -22.40 -17.52 -11.57
C LYS A 95 -23.25 -17.76 -10.33
N LYS A 96 -22.63 -18.27 -9.25
CA LYS A 96 -23.29 -18.53 -7.98
C LYS A 96 -24.00 -17.31 -7.41
N ALA A 97 -23.38 -16.14 -7.48
CA ALA A 97 -23.98 -14.91 -6.99
C ALA A 97 -25.18 -14.48 -7.85
N LEU A 98 -25.00 -14.43 -9.18
CA LEU A 98 -26.03 -13.97 -10.11
C LEU A 98 -27.24 -14.91 -10.20
N ASP A 99 -27.10 -16.20 -9.88
CA ASP A 99 -28.23 -17.13 -9.77
C ASP A 99 -29.27 -16.69 -8.74
N SER A 100 -28.84 -15.97 -7.70
CA SER A 100 -29.72 -15.45 -6.65
C SER A 100 -30.34 -14.08 -6.96
N PHE A 101 -29.92 -13.43 -8.05
CA PHE A 101 -30.32 -12.06 -8.38
C PHE A 101 -31.58 -12.07 -9.28
N ALA A 102 -32.46 -11.11 -9.05
CA ALA A 102 -33.55 -10.83 -9.97
C ALA A 102 -33.03 -10.35 -11.34
N GLU A 103 -33.84 -10.47 -12.39
CA GLU A 103 -33.42 -10.07 -13.75
C GLU A 103 -32.94 -8.61 -13.82
N ALA A 104 -33.69 -7.67 -13.22
CA ALA A 104 -33.30 -6.26 -13.18
C ALA A 104 -32.00 -6.00 -12.39
N GLU A 105 -31.70 -6.82 -11.37
CA GLU A 105 -30.44 -6.72 -10.62
C GLU A 105 -29.28 -7.24 -11.47
N ARG A 106 -29.48 -8.34 -12.21
CA ARG A 106 -28.49 -8.89 -13.14
C ARG A 106 -28.13 -7.90 -14.24
N GLU A 107 -29.09 -7.14 -14.76
CA GLU A 107 -28.85 -6.13 -15.82
C GLU A 107 -27.95 -4.98 -15.37
N ASN A 108 -27.82 -4.75 -14.07
CA ASN A 108 -27.00 -3.69 -13.50
C ASN A 108 -25.58 -4.14 -13.15
N VAL A 109 -25.21 -5.38 -13.41
CA VAL A 109 -23.86 -5.89 -13.11
C VAL A 109 -23.22 -6.54 -14.32
N LEU A 110 -21.91 -6.35 -14.47
CA LEU A 110 -21.06 -7.03 -15.45
C LEU A 110 -19.83 -7.56 -14.72
N VAL A 111 -19.47 -8.81 -14.95
CA VAL A 111 -18.24 -9.40 -14.42
C VAL A 111 -17.30 -9.76 -15.56
N TYR A 112 -16.06 -9.32 -15.46
CA TYR A 112 -14.95 -9.78 -16.29
C TYR A 112 -13.92 -10.47 -15.42
N ALA A 113 -13.48 -11.67 -15.82
CA ALA A 113 -12.32 -12.33 -15.24
C ALA A 113 -11.36 -12.72 -16.35
N GLY A 114 -10.14 -12.19 -16.34
CA GLY A 114 -9.19 -12.45 -17.42
C GLY A 114 -7.79 -11.97 -17.10
N PRO A 115 -6.81 -12.39 -17.90
CA PRO A 115 -5.41 -12.07 -17.65
C PRO A 115 -5.11 -10.60 -17.95
N HIS A 116 -4.14 -10.02 -17.25
CA HIS A 116 -3.60 -8.69 -17.57
C HIS A 116 -2.24 -8.76 -18.30
N GLU A 117 -1.73 -9.96 -18.57
CA GLU A 117 -0.54 -10.16 -19.40
C GLU A 117 -0.81 -9.78 -20.86
N GLY A 118 0.11 -9.03 -21.47
CA GLY A 118 0.07 -8.68 -22.90
C GLY A 118 -0.41 -7.26 -23.20
N TYR A 119 -0.96 -6.56 -22.21
CA TYR A 119 -1.46 -5.18 -22.34
C TYR A 119 -0.34 -4.15 -22.65
N ASP A 120 0.89 -4.45 -22.24
CA ASP A 120 2.14 -3.80 -22.67
C ASP A 120 3.23 -4.86 -22.83
N SER A 121 3.11 -5.66 -23.90
CA SER A 121 3.95 -6.86 -24.15
C SER A 121 5.46 -6.57 -24.26
N ALA A 122 5.86 -5.32 -24.50
CA ALA A 122 7.26 -4.91 -24.55
C ALA A 122 7.91 -4.79 -23.16
N ARG A 123 7.12 -4.64 -22.09
CA ARG A 123 7.61 -4.39 -20.71
C ARG A 123 6.85 -5.21 -19.66
N PHE A 124 6.41 -6.41 -20.02
CA PHE A 124 5.65 -7.25 -19.10
C PHE A 124 6.51 -7.78 -17.95
N SER A 125 6.00 -7.61 -16.72
CA SER A 125 6.51 -8.19 -15.49
C SER A 125 5.30 -8.63 -14.65
N PRO A 126 5.21 -9.88 -14.15
CA PRO A 126 4.10 -10.28 -13.29
C PRO A 126 4.06 -9.38 -12.04
N GLY A 127 3.00 -8.59 -11.87
CA GLY A 127 2.95 -7.61 -10.78
C GLY A 127 1.63 -6.86 -10.68
N LYS A 128 1.26 -6.49 -9.44
CA LYS A 128 0.03 -5.76 -9.11
C LYS A 128 -0.16 -4.48 -9.94
N GLY A 129 0.92 -3.76 -10.22
CA GLY A 129 0.87 -2.55 -11.03
C GLY A 129 0.43 -2.78 -12.48
N ASN A 130 0.73 -3.94 -13.10
CA ASN A 130 0.24 -4.21 -14.45
C ASN A 130 -1.27 -4.45 -14.51
N ALA A 131 -1.84 -5.06 -13.47
CA ALA A 131 -3.29 -5.13 -13.32
C ALA A 131 -3.91 -3.73 -13.19
N PHE A 132 -3.34 -2.85 -12.34
CA PHE A 132 -3.81 -1.46 -12.23
C PHE A 132 -3.72 -0.72 -13.56
N LYS A 133 -2.60 -0.87 -14.28
CA LYS A 133 -2.39 -0.24 -15.59
C LYS A 133 -3.45 -0.69 -16.61
N MET A 134 -3.71 -1.98 -16.72
CA MET A 134 -4.77 -2.51 -17.58
C MET A 134 -6.11 -1.89 -17.23
N ILE A 135 -6.49 -1.94 -15.95
CA ILE A 135 -7.79 -1.48 -15.49
C ILE A 135 -7.96 0.03 -15.73
N PHE A 136 -6.95 0.84 -15.42
CA PHE A 136 -6.97 2.28 -15.70
C PHE A 136 -7.12 2.55 -17.19
N GLU A 137 -6.42 1.81 -18.04
CA GLU A 137 -6.52 2.00 -19.48
C GLU A 137 -7.88 1.59 -20.04
N GLU A 138 -8.43 0.47 -19.58
CA GLU A 138 -9.75 -0.03 -19.99
C GLU A 138 -10.92 0.83 -19.49
N MET A 139 -10.71 1.69 -18.50
CA MET A 139 -11.72 2.65 -18.03
C MET A 139 -11.93 3.83 -18.98
N GLU A 140 -10.95 4.21 -19.80
CA GLU A 140 -11.00 5.43 -20.64
C GLU A 140 -12.25 5.61 -21.50
N PRO A 141 -12.72 4.59 -22.25
CA PRO A 141 -13.90 4.77 -23.10
C PRO A 141 -15.22 4.80 -22.31
N THR A 142 -15.19 4.59 -21.00
CA THR A 142 -16.38 4.53 -20.14
C THR A 142 -16.77 5.90 -19.58
N LYS A 143 -17.98 6.00 -19.04
CA LYS A 143 -18.46 7.16 -18.26
C LYS A 143 -18.48 6.89 -16.76
N ALA A 144 -17.70 5.90 -16.30
CA ALA A 144 -17.64 5.56 -14.89
C ALA A 144 -17.10 6.76 -14.11
N LYS A 145 -17.77 7.09 -13.00
CA LYS A 145 -17.44 8.23 -12.12
C LYS A 145 -16.24 7.92 -11.25
N ALA A 146 -16.10 6.65 -10.88
CA ALA A 146 -15.06 6.19 -9.99
C ALA A 146 -14.66 4.76 -10.30
N ILE A 147 -13.42 4.44 -9.93
CA ILE A 147 -12.94 3.08 -9.80
C ILE A 147 -12.54 2.78 -8.36
N LEU A 148 -12.98 1.64 -7.85
CA LEU A 148 -12.51 1.04 -6.60
C LEU A 148 -11.52 -0.06 -6.97
N LEU A 149 -10.28 0.04 -6.48
CA LEU A 149 -9.28 -1.01 -6.62
C LEU A 149 -9.08 -1.63 -5.24
N LEU A 150 -9.28 -2.95 -5.15
CA LEU A 150 -9.30 -3.69 -3.89
C LEU A 150 -8.43 -4.95 -4.04
N ASP A 151 -7.63 -5.30 -3.04
CA ASP A 151 -6.76 -6.48 -3.15
C ASP A 151 -7.57 -7.78 -3.38
N GLY A 152 -7.03 -8.70 -4.18
CA GLY A 152 -7.72 -9.94 -4.56
C GLY A 152 -7.80 -11.02 -3.46
N ASP A 153 -7.05 -10.85 -2.37
CA ASP A 153 -6.98 -11.77 -1.23
C ASP A 153 -7.91 -11.36 -0.07
N LEU A 154 -8.75 -10.34 -0.27
CA LEU A 154 -9.65 -9.84 0.76
C LEU A 154 -10.69 -10.88 1.20
N ARG A 155 -10.87 -10.99 2.51
CA ARG A 155 -11.85 -11.84 3.18
C ARG A 155 -12.94 -11.04 3.92
N ASN A 156 -12.89 -9.72 3.85
CA ASN A 156 -13.89 -8.83 4.45
C ASN A 156 -15.27 -8.98 3.79
N ASP A 157 -16.33 -8.59 4.51
CA ASP A 157 -17.61 -8.23 3.88
C ASP A 157 -17.42 -6.90 3.13
N MET A 158 -17.80 -6.87 1.85
CA MET A 158 -17.63 -5.70 0.99
C MET A 158 -18.76 -4.67 1.20
N THR A 159 -19.91 -5.08 1.73
CA THR A 159 -21.08 -4.20 1.88
C THR A 159 -20.78 -2.94 2.72
N PRO A 160 -20.13 -3.03 3.90
CA PRO A 160 -19.78 -1.85 4.69
C PRO A 160 -18.78 -0.94 3.96
N TRP A 161 -17.76 -1.52 3.31
CA TRP A 161 -16.72 -0.75 2.62
C TRP A 161 -17.27 -0.03 1.40
N GLN A 162 -18.03 -0.71 0.55
CA GLN A 162 -18.70 -0.10 -0.60
C GLN A 162 -19.65 1.03 -0.17
N ARG A 163 -20.33 0.90 0.98
CA ARG A 163 -21.16 1.98 1.54
C ARG A 163 -20.34 3.21 1.92
N VAL A 164 -19.14 3.03 2.47
CA VAL A 164 -18.21 4.13 2.75
C VAL A 164 -17.79 4.81 1.45
N TYR A 165 -17.35 4.04 0.45
CA TYR A 165 -16.95 4.59 -0.85
C TYR A 165 -18.09 5.36 -1.54
N LYS A 166 -19.32 4.83 -1.55
CA LYS A 166 -20.50 5.53 -2.07
C LYS A 166 -20.73 6.86 -1.36
N LYS A 167 -20.69 6.87 -0.02
CA LYS A 167 -20.84 8.10 0.76
C LYS A 167 -19.73 9.12 0.45
N VAL A 168 -18.50 8.67 0.23
CA VAL A 168 -17.38 9.56 -0.14
C VAL A 168 -17.62 10.20 -1.50
N ILE A 169 -18.09 9.44 -2.51
CA ILE A 169 -18.47 9.98 -3.83
C ILE A 169 -19.53 11.06 -3.65
N GLU A 170 -20.63 10.77 -2.95
CA GLU A 170 -21.74 11.72 -2.73
C GLU A 170 -21.28 12.97 -1.96
N TYR A 171 -20.44 12.79 -0.95
CA TYR A 171 -19.87 13.90 -0.19
C TYR A 171 -18.96 14.76 -1.07
N HIS A 172 -18.12 14.15 -1.90
CA HIS A 172 -17.21 14.84 -2.79
C HIS A 172 -17.97 15.64 -3.85
N GLU A 173 -18.93 15.03 -4.54
CA GLU A 173 -19.77 15.70 -5.55
C GLU A 173 -20.49 16.93 -4.96
N LYS A 174 -20.87 16.89 -3.68
CA LYS A 174 -21.53 18.01 -3.00
C LYS A 174 -20.58 19.14 -2.59
N HIS A 175 -19.37 18.82 -2.12
CA HIS A 175 -18.49 19.81 -1.47
C HIS A 175 -17.31 20.25 -2.37
N TYR A 176 -16.90 19.42 -3.31
CA TYR A 176 -15.74 19.64 -4.19
C TYR A 176 -16.03 19.26 -5.67
N PRO A 177 -17.15 19.71 -6.27
CA PRO A 177 -17.61 19.24 -7.60
C PRO A 177 -16.69 19.52 -8.79
N LYS A 178 -15.59 20.27 -8.59
CA LYS A 178 -14.63 20.64 -9.63
C LYS A 178 -13.25 20.01 -9.43
N GLU A 179 -13.05 19.33 -8.30
CA GLU A 179 -11.81 18.63 -7.98
C GLU A 179 -11.96 17.17 -8.40
N ASP A 180 -10.82 16.52 -8.63
CA ASP A 180 -10.74 15.08 -8.65
C ASP A 180 -10.63 14.55 -7.22
N PHE A 181 -10.80 13.24 -7.02
CA PHE A 181 -10.49 12.60 -5.75
C PHE A 181 -9.64 11.35 -5.88
N PHE A 182 -8.85 11.13 -4.83
CA PHE A 182 -8.13 9.89 -4.52
C PHE A 182 -8.41 9.52 -3.07
N VAL A 183 -8.87 8.30 -2.85
CA VAL A 183 -9.20 7.75 -1.53
C VAL A 183 -8.24 6.62 -1.23
N THR A 184 -7.66 6.64 -0.03
CA THR A 184 -6.87 5.53 0.51
C THR A 184 -7.48 5.00 1.80
N ALA A 185 -7.39 3.69 2.01
CA ALA A 185 -7.87 3.06 3.23
C ALA A 185 -6.86 3.15 4.38
N ARG A 186 -7.41 3.35 5.59
CA ARG A 186 -6.73 3.16 6.86
C ARG A 186 -7.40 2.04 7.63
N TYR A 187 -6.59 1.24 8.31
CA TYR A 187 -7.04 0.08 9.07
C TYR A 187 -6.52 0.09 10.49
N ALA A 188 -7.22 -0.63 11.37
CA ALA A 188 -6.62 -1.10 12.62
C ALA A 188 -5.57 -2.16 12.28
N ARG A 189 -4.33 -1.94 12.75
CA ARG A 189 -3.18 -2.81 12.49
C ARG A 189 -2.43 -3.10 13.77
N HIS A 190 -1.97 -4.33 13.94
CA HIS A 190 -1.15 -4.68 15.09
C HIS A 190 0.12 -3.82 15.11
N PHE A 191 0.67 -3.54 16.29
CA PHE A 191 1.82 -2.63 16.41
C PHE A 191 3.11 -3.24 15.83
N VAL A 192 3.10 -4.55 15.58
CA VAL A 192 4.18 -5.29 14.88
C VAL A 192 3.92 -5.46 13.37
N ASP A 193 2.90 -4.82 12.82
CA ASP A 193 2.61 -4.81 11.37
C ASP A 193 2.96 -3.46 10.73
N ALA A 194 2.76 -3.34 9.41
CA ALA A 194 2.82 -2.09 8.67
C ALA A 194 4.13 -1.29 8.89
N SER A 195 5.25 -2.00 9.09
CA SER A 195 6.56 -1.42 9.43
C SER A 195 7.00 -0.35 8.44
N LEU A 196 6.86 -0.66 7.14
CA LEU A 196 7.23 0.22 6.04
C LEU A 196 6.33 1.45 5.95
N THR A 197 5.01 1.25 6.07
CA THR A 197 4.02 2.33 6.07
C THR A 197 4.34 3.36 7.17
N ARG A 198 4.63 2.85 8.38
CA ARG A 198 4.87 3.67 9.57
C ARG A 198 6.20 4.42 9.51
N ASN A 199 7.28 3.74 9.17
CA ASN A 199 8.62 4.29 9.31
C ASN A 199 9.14 5.00 8.06
N VAL A 200 8.68 4.62 6.87
CA VAL A 200 9.19 5.19 5.60
C VAL A 200 8.11 5.98 4.88
N VAL A 201 6.98 5.35 4.56
CA VAL A 201 5.95 5.96 3.70
C VAL A 201 5.37 7.23 4.32
N GLY A 202 4.99 7.18 5.60
CA GLY A 202 4.46 8.35 6.32
C GLY A 202 5.36 9.58 6.17
N PRO A 203 6.64 9.52 6.60
CA PRO A 203 7.61 10.58 6.37
C PRO A 203 7.71 11.03 4.90
N LEU A 204 7.85 10.11 3.93
CA LEU A 204 8.04 10.49 2.53
C LEU A 204 6.81 11.15 1.89
N THR A 205 5.59 10.78 2.29
CA THR A 205 4.37 11.48 1.81
C THR A 205 4.39 12.97 2.17
N THR A 206 4.97 13.33 3.33
CA THR A 206 5.07 14.74 3.74
C THR A 206 5.94 15.57 2.79
N LEU A 207 6.98 14.99 2.18
CA LEU A 207 7.77 15.68 1.15
C LEU A 207 6.98 15.90 -0.14
N MET A 208 5.99 15.06 -0.42
CA MET A 208 5.11 15.24 -1.58
C MET A 208 4.05 16.32 -1.36
N GLY A 209 3.70 16.59 -0.10
CA GLY A 209 2.87 17.74 0.29
C GLY A 209 1.85 17.47 1.37
N SER A 210 1.55 16.22 1.66
CA SER A 210 0.51 15.83 2.62
C SER A 210 0.97 14.63 3.44
N TYR A 211 0.59 14.56 4.71
CA TYR A 211 0.79 13.35 5.49
C TYR A 211 -0.32 12.34 5.15
N VAL A 212 0.03 11.25 4.46
CA VAL A 212 -0.90 10.20 4.03
C VAL A 212 -0.49 8.85 4.66
N PRO A 213 -0.99 8.53 5.87
CA PRO A 213 -0.65 7.27 6.56
C PRO A 213 -0.95 6.03 5.70
N GLY A 214 -2.10 6.00 5.03
CA GLY A 214 -2.47 4.94 4.08
C GLY A 214 -1.70 4.94 2.76
N GLY A 215 -0.53 5.56 2.65
CA GLY A 215 0.13 5.82 1.35
C GLY A 215 0.62 4.60 0.56
N ILE A 216 0.43 3.38 1.08
CA ILE A 216 0.60 2.11 0.35
C ILE A 216 -0.58 1.17 0.53
N SER A 217 -1.77 1.70 0.83
CA SER A 217 -2.98 0.88 0.83
C SER A 217 -3.20 0.31 -0.56
N GLY A 218 -3.47 -1.00 -0.64
CA GLY A 218 -3.92 -1.63 -1.87
C GLY A 218 -5.39 -1.40 -2.18
N ASP A 219 -6.11 -0.82 -1.24
CA ASP A 219 -7.55 -0.60 -1.26
C ASP A 219 -7.80 0.91 -1.40
N ILE A 220 -8.06 1.33 -2.64
CA ILE A 220 -8.10 2.73 -3.06
C ILE A 220 -9.31 3.01 -3.95
N MET A 221 -9.73 4.27 -4.02
CA MET A 221 -10.76 4.71 -4.97
C MET A 221 -10.33 5.98 -5.70
N LEU A 222 -10.47 6.00 -7.02
CA LEU A 222 -10.07 7.12 -7.87
C LEU A 222 -11.26 7.61 -8.68
N SER A 223 -11.40 8.93 -8.77
CA SER A 223 -12.26 9.59 -9.75
C SER A 223 -11.74 9.40 -11.18
N THR A 224 -12.59 9.63 -12.19
CA THR A 224 -12.21 9.55 -13.61
C THR A 224 -10.98 10.42 -13.95
N GLY A 225 -10.90 11.66 -13.44
CA GLY A 225 -9.76 12.54 -13.73
C GLY A 225 -8.48 12.11 -13.01
N ALA A 226 -8.58 11.56 -11.79
CA ALA A 226 -7.44 10.91 -11.14
C ALA A 226 -6.93 9.69 -11.95
N VAL A 227 -7.84 8.86 -12.49
CA VAL A 227 -7.47 7.74 -13.37
C VAL A 227 -6.81 8.22 -14.67
N ALA A 228 -7.28 9.33 -15.25
CA ALA A 228 -6.69 9.89 -16.46
C ALA A 228 -5.20 10.24 -16.27
N LYS A 229 -4.81 10.70 -15.07
CA LYS A 229 -3.41 10.99 -14.71
C LYS A 229 -2.60 9.71 -14.62
N GLU A 230 -3.12 8.71 -13.89
CA GLU A 230 -2.48 7.40 -13.75
C GLU A 230 -2.23 6.71 -15.10
N ARG A 231 -3.15 6.89 -16.06
CA ARG A 231 -2.99 6.36 -17.42
C ARG A 231 -1.80 6.96 -18.16
N VAL A 232 -1.59 8.27 -18.08
CA VAL A 232 -0.51 8.97 -18.81
C VAL A 232 0.80 9.06 -18.02
N ALA A 233 0.77 8.66 -16.75
CA ALA A 233 1.95 8.64 -15.90
C ALA A 233 3.04 7.68 -16.41
N ASN A 234 4.25 7.83 -15.89
CA ASN A 234 5.36 6.94 -16.21
C ASN A 234 5.20 5.60 -15.46
N TRP A 235 5.16 4.50 -16.20
CA TRP A 235 5.05 3.13 -15.68
C TRP A 235 6.39 2.41 -15.71
N THR A 236 7.24 2.73 -14.75
CA THR A 236 8.53 2.08 -14.49
C THR A 236 8.35 0.63 -14.02
N ASP A 237 9.40 -0.18 -14.09
CA ASP A 237 9.36 -1.57 -13.61
C ASP A 237 9.01 -1.66 -12.12
N ALA A 238 9.49 -0.72 -11.30
CA ALA A 238 9.14 -0.66 -9.87
C ALA A 238 7.64 -0.40 -9.65
N ARG A 239 7.06 0.56 -10.39
CA ARG A 239 5.62 0.86 -10.35
C ARG A 239 4.77 -0.30 -10.83
N ARG A 240 5.21 -1.03 -11.86
CA ARG A 240 4.49 -2.21 -12.40
C ARG A 240 4.41 -3.39 -11.42
N ASN A 241 5.25 -3.39 -10.38
CA ASN A 241 5.27 -4.40 -9.33
C ASN A 241 4.64 -3.87 -8.02
N TYR A 242 5.29 -4.04 -6.87
CA TYR A 242 4.76 -3.59 -5.57
C TYR A 242 4.88 -2.07 -5.34
N GLY A 243 5.53 -1.31 -6.24
CA GLY A 243 5.62 0.14 -6.16
C GLY A 243 4.35 0.89 -6.58
N THR A 244 3.34 0.20 -7.14
CA THR A 244 2.15 0.86 -7.71
C THR A 244 1.39 1.71 -6.69
N ASP A 245 1.22 1.23 -5.46
CA ASP A 245 0.38 1.88 -4.45
C ASP A 245 1.00 3.22 -4.00
N ILE A 246 2.32 3.24 -3.77
CA ILE A 246 3.03 4.47 -3.39
C ILE A 246 3.13 5.46 -4.55
N ALA A 247 3.34 4.97 -5.79
CA ALA A 247 3.41 5.83 -6.96
C ALA A 247 2.07 6.53 -7.21
N THR A 248 0.97 5.77 -7.15
CA THR A 248 -0.40 6.31 -7.28
C THR A 248 -0.67 7.35 -6.20
N THR A 249 -0.28 7.06 -4.95
CA THR A 249 -0.44 8.02 -3.84
C THR A 249 0.34 9.30 -4.09
N PHE A 250 1.60 9.20 -4.53
CA PHE A 250 2.45 10.37 -4.78
C PHE A 250 1.94 11.21 -5.95
N ASP A 251 1.47 10.56 -7.03
CA ASP A 251 0.94 11.23 -8.22
C ASP A 251 -0.31 12.05 -7.90
N ASN A 252 -1.18 11.48 -7.08
CA ASN A 252 -2.41 12.15 -6.65
C ASN A 252 -2.14 13.21 -5.59
N THR A 253 -1.22 12.97 -4.64
CA THR A 253 -0.79 13.99 -3.66
C THR A 253 -0.10 15.17 -4.35
N ALA A 254 0.56 14.91 -5.47
CA ALA A 254 1.31 15.90 -6.20
C ALA A 254 0.45 16.87 -7.03
N ASP A 255 -0.82 16.55 -7.22
CA ASP A 255 -1.74 17.34 -8.04
C ASP A 255 -2.69 18.16 -7.17
N SER A 256 -2.56 19.49 -7.25
CA SER A 256 -3.43 20.45 -6.56
C SER A 256 -4.92 20.34 -6.89
N ASN A 257 -5.29 19.68 -8.01
CA ASN A 257 -6.69 19.44 -8.36
C ASN A 257 -7.25 18.15 -7.74
N THR A 258 -6.44 17.34 -7.06
CA THR A 258 -6.89 16.07 -6.48
C THR A 258 -7.08 16.20 -4.97
N ARG A 259 -8.31 15.99 -4.51
CA ARG A 259 -8.62 15.88 -3.09
C ARG A 259 -8.25 14.50 -2.56
N ILE A 260 -7.39 14.46 -1.56
CA ILE A 260 -7.00 13.23 -0.87
C ILE A 260 -7.97 12.94 0.28
N TYR A 261 -8.48 11.72 0.31
CA TYR A 261 -9.29 11.19 1.41
C TYR A 261 -8.58 10.00 2.06
N GLU A 262 -8.61 9.93 3.38
CA GLU A 262 -8.26 8.73 4.12
C GLU A 262 -9.50 8.20 4.86
N VAL A 263 -9.88 6.95 4.60
CA VAL A 263 -11.10 6.35 5.16
C VAL A 263 -10.79 5.16 6.05
N TYR A 264 -11.34 5.14 7.26
CA TYR A 264 -11.19 4.01 8.18
C TYR A 264 -12.10 2.84 7.80
N LEU A 265 -11.50 1.69 7.47
CA LEU A 265 -12.22 0.50 6.99
C LEU A 265 -12.19 -0.68 7.99
N GLY A 266 -11.85 -0.44 9.26
CA GLY A 266 -11.80 -1.50 10.27
C GLY A 266 -10.53 -2.34 10.19
N ALA A 267 -10.64 -3.66 10.36
CA ALA A 267 -9.54 -4.60 10.15
C ALA A 267 -9.51 -5.05 8.69
N LYS A 268 -8.30 -5.27 8.16
CA LYS A 268 -8.14 -5.94 6.87
C LYS A 268 -8.01 -7.43 7.15
N LEU A 269 -8.95 -8.22 6.65
CA LEU A 269 -8.91 -9.67 6.68
C LEU A 269 -8.40 -10.13 5.32
N HIS A 270 -7.23 -10.73 5.29
CA HIS A 270 -6.58 -11.18 4.06
C HIS A 270 -5.68 -12.38 4.35
N ASP A 271 -5.14 -12.98 3.30
CA ASP A 271 -4.22 -14.12 3.45
C ASP A 271 -2.92 -13.70 4.12
N ILE A 272 -2.29 -14.65 4.84
CA ILE A 272 -0.99 -14.41 5.46
C ILE A 272 0.01 -14.04 4.36
N THR A 273 0.70 -12.92 4.53
CA THR A 273 1.69 -12.49 3.56
C THR A 273 2.89 -13.43 3.59
N ASP A 274 3.18 -14.09 2.47
CA ASP A 274 4.33 -15.00 2.33
C ASP A 274 5.68 -14.27 2.56
N ASP A 275 6.64 -14.96 3.17
CA ASP A 275 7.99 -14.49 3.48
C ASP A 275 8.75 -14.05 2.23
N ALA A 276 8.54 -14.73 1.09
CA ALA A 276 9.13 -14.34 -0.19
C ALA A 276 8.70 -12.92 -0.59
N LYS A 277 7.40 -12.60 -0.44
CA LYS A 277 6.83 -11.28 -0.71
C LYS A 277 7.38 -10.23 0.25
N LEU A 278 7.51 -10.54 1.54
CA LEU A 278 8.09 -9.65 2.55
C LEU A 278 9.58 -9.34 2.32
N SER A 279 10.31 -10.22 1.64
CA SER A 279 11.74 -10.01 1.35
C SER A 279 12.01 -9.04 0.19
N ILE A 280 11.10 -8.93 -0.78
CA ILE A 280 11.26 -8.12 -2.01
C ILE A 280 10.47 -6.82 -1.94
N MET A 281 9.23 -6.87 -1.41
CA MET A 281 8.29 -5.75 -1.42
C MET A 281 8.86 -4.44 -0.86
N PRO A 282 9.57 -4.43 0.29
CA PRO A 282 10.06 -3.17 0.85
C PRO A 282 11.01 -2.43 -0.09
N GLY A 283 11.91 -3.17 -0.75
CA GLY A 283 12.82 -2.57 -1.72
C GLY A 283 12.09 -1.93 -2.90
N GLN A 284 11.09 -2.62 -3.46
CA GLN A 284 10.34 -2.09 -4.61
C GLN A 284 9.52 -0.85 -4.25
N VAL A 285 8.88 -0.85 -3.08
CA VAL A 285 8.12 0.32 -2.58
C VAL A 285 9.05 1.49 -2.32
N ILE A 286 10.18 1.29 -1.61
CA ILE A 286 11.16 2.35 -1.35
C ILE A 286 11.72 2.88 -2.66
N GLY A 287 12.13 2.01 -3.57
CA GLY A 287 12.67 2.40 -4.88
C GLY A 287 11.66 3.22 -5.68
N SER A 288 10.39 2.82 -5.70
CA SER A 288 9.34 3.58 -6.38
C SER A 288 9.06 4.93 -5.70
N ALA A 289 9.12 5.01 -4.37
CA ALA A 289 8.94 6.27 -3.65
C ALA A 289 10.07 7.26 -3.99
N LEU A 290 11.33 6.80 -3.96
CA LEU A 290 12.50 7.61 -4.29
C LEU A 290 12.48 8.06 -5.76
N GLU A 291 12.11 7.17 -6.68
CA GLU A 291 11.95 7.51 -8.10
C GLU A 291 10.91 8.62 -8.31
N ARG A 292 9.73 8.52 -7.68
CA ARG A 292 8.70 9.56 -7.80
C ARG A 292 9.11 10.89 -7.16
N ILE A 293 9.81 10.86 -6.03
CA ILE A 293 10.39 12.08 -5.42
C ILE A 293 11.34 12.77 -6.41
N LEU A 294 12.25 12.01 -7.02
CA LEU A 294 13.20 12.55 -8.00
C LEU A 294 12.50 13.04 -9.27
N TYR A 295 11.49 12.32 -9.75
CA TYR A 295 10.69 12.74 -10.90
C TYR A 295 10.05 14.11 -10.66
N TYR A 296 9.42 14.32 -9.51
CA TYR A 296 8.77 15.58 -9.21
C TYR A 296 9.76 16.70 -8.89
N GLU A 297 10.89 16.36 -8.27
CA GLU A 297 11.99 17.31 -8.16
C GLU A 297 12.46 17.79 -9.53
N ASP A 298 12.66 16.89 -10.49
CA ASP A 298 13.10 17.25 -11.84
C ASP A 298 11.99 17.97 -12.64
N LEU A 299 10.71 17.69 -12.34
CA LEU A 299 9.56 18.29 -13.02
C LEU A 299 9.33 19.75 -12.60
N ASP A 300 9.36 20.04 -11.30
CA ASP A 300 8.97 21.36 -10.77
C ASP A 300 9.73 21.81 -9.51
N GLY A 301 10.78 21.10 -9.10
CA GLY A 301 11.61 21.48 -7.96
C GLY A 301 10.87 21.45 -6.62
N ARG A 302 9.71 20.78 -6.52
CA ARG A 302 8.87 20.84 -5.32
C ARG A 302 9.57 20.33 -4.06
N ILE A 303 10.47 19.37 -4.18
CA ILE A 303 11.13 18.79 -3.01
C ILE A 303 12.12 19.80 -2.47
N THR A 304 12.96 20.38 -3.34
CA THR A 304 13.85 21.50 -3.02
C THR A 304 13.07 22.68 -2.42
N ASN A 305 11.98 23.12 -3.07
CA ASN A 305 11.15 24.21 -2.56
C ASN A 305 10.63 23.91 -1.14
N ARG A 306 10.19 22.67 -0.88
CA ARG A 306 9.68 22.28 0.45
C ARG A 306 10.79 22.17 1.49
N ILE A 307 11.98 21.68 1.16
CA ILE A 307 13.06 21.58 2.15
C ILE A 307 13.70 22.94 2.47
N GLU A 308 13.67 23.90 1.53
CA GLU A 308 14.21 25.25 1.69
C GLU A 308 13.23 26.23 2.36
N ASN A 309 11.93 26.08 2.09
CA ASN A 309 10.91 27.02 2.54
C ASN A 309 9.95 26.39 3.56
N ASP A 310 9.36 27.24 4.40
CA ASP A 310 8.33 26.80 5.35
C ASP A 310 6.96 26.63 4.68
N VAL A 311 6.88 25.65 3.77
CA VAL A 311 5.63 25.28 3.10
C VAL A 311 4.80 24.41 4.05
N PRO A 312 3.56 24.79 4.40
CA PRO A 312 2.70 23.94 5.23
C PRO A 312 2.30 22.67 4.47
N LEU A 313 2.01 21.60 5.23
CA LEU A 313 1.39 20.41 4.67
C LEU A 313 -0.07 20.70 4.33
N GLU A 314 -0.52 20.15 3.21
CA GLU A 314 -1.92 20.19 2.82
C GLU A 314 -2.73 19.22 3.67
N GLU A 315 -3.92 19.66 4.09
CA GLU A 315 -4.84 18.83 4.86
C GLU A 315 -5.59 17.86 3.96
N ILE A 316 -5.66 16.60 4.40
CA ILE A 316 -6.47 15.56 3.77
C ILE A 316 -7.81 15.42 4.47
N VAL A 317 -8.82 14.92 3.77
CA VAL A 317 -10.13 14.64 4.37
C VAL A 317 -10.08 13.28 5.05
N VAL A 318 -10.14 13.26 6.38
CA VAL A 318 -10.10 12.01 7.16
C VAL A 318 -11.51 11.61 7.58
N TRP A 319 -11.90 10.37 7.28
CA TRP A 319 -13.11 9.73 7.80
C TRP A 319 -12.70 8.63 8.77
N ASP A 320 -12.92 8.87 10.05
CA ASP A 320 -12.72 7.90 11.13
C ASP A 320 -13.96 7.00 11.33
N SER A 321 -13.99 6.25 12.43
CA SER A 321 -15.09 5.33 12.74
C SER A 321 -16.46 6.00 12.71
N ASP A 322 -16.54 7.27 13.09
CA ASP A 322 -17.80 7.99 13.22
C ASP A 322 -18.36 8.36 11.85
N GLN A 323 -17.52 8.79 10.90
CA GLN A 323 -17.98 9.09 9.54
C GLN A 323 -18.21 7.82 8.71
N THR A 324 -17.39 6.79 8.91
CA THR A 324 -17.54 5.53 8.15
C THR A 324 -18.65 4.63 8.69
N ASN A 325 -19.09 4.82 9.93
CA ASN A 325 -19.93 3.89 10.69
C ASN A 325 -19.30 2.49 10.80
N ILE A 326 -17.98 2.43 10.90
CA ILE A 326 -17.22 1.20 11.13
C ILE A 326 -16.50 1.36 12.47
N ASP A 327 -16.92 0.59 13.46
CA ASP A 327 -16.36 0.67 14.80
C ASP A 327 -14.87 0.28 14.85
N PHE A 328 -14.18 0.78 15.86
CA PHE A 328 -12.84 0.29 16.16
C PHE A 328 -12.87 -1.22 16.42
N ILE A 329 -11.97 -1.95 15.76
CA ILE A 329 -11.76 -3.37 15.99
C ILE A 329 -10.35 -3.56 16.53
N ASN A 330 -10.24 -4.30 17.63
CA ASN A 330 -8.94 -4.70 18.13
C ASN A 330 -8.27 -5.63 17.10
N PRO A 331 -7.04 -5.33 16.63
CA PRO A 331 -6.29 -6.24 15.76
C PRO A 331 -6.09 -7.65 16.32
N GLY A 332 -6.27 -7.83 17.63
CA GLY A 332 -6.20 -9.13 18.30
C GLY A 332 -4.77 -9.52 18.66
N THR A 333 -4.52 -10.84 18.66
CA THR A 333 -3.21 -11.43 18.97
C THR A 333 -2.55 -11.97 17.72
N THR A 334 -1.22 -11.99 17.70
CA THR A 334 -0.42 -12.51 16.58
C THR A 334 0.83 -13.25 17.07
N ASN A 335 1.34 -14.17 16.26
CA ASN A 335 2.60 -14.89 16.47
C ASN A 335 3.67 -14.54 15.41
N VAL A 336 3.41 -13.55 14.55
CA VAL A 336 4.32 -13.20 13.43
C VAL A 336 5.59 -12.46 13.87
N PHE A 337 5.62 -11.95 15.11
CA PHE A 337 6.75 -11.23 15.66
C PHE A 337 7.54 -12.11 16.64
N ASN A 338 8.73 -12.53 16.22
CA ASN A 338 9.69 -13.24 17.07
C ASN A 338 10.92 -12.34 17.29
N ILE A 339 11.15 -11.93 18.54
CA ILE A 339 12.19 -10.95 18.87
C ILE A 339 13.60 -11.47 18.59
N ASP A 340 13.86 -12.75 18.83
CA ASP A 340 15.17 -13.35 18.58
C ASP A 340 15.44 -13.47 17.09
N ALA A 341 14.45 -13.89 16.31
CA ALA A 341 14.58 -13.94 14.85
C ALA A 341 14.85 -12.53 14.26
N LYS A 342 14.24 -11.48 14.82
CA LYS A 342 14.52 -10.10 14.40
C LYS A 342 15.93 -9.65 14.80
N ARG A 343 16.36 -9.93 16.04
CA ARG A 343 17.72 -9.63 16.52
C ARG A 343 18.78 -10.35 15.69
N GLU A 344 18.59 -11.65 15.46
CA GLU A 344 19.48 -12.47 14.64
C GLU A 344 19.53 -11.99 13.18
N ALA A 345 18.40 -11.60 12.61
CA ALA A 345 18.37 -11.05 11.25
C ALA A 345 19.15 -9.73 11.15
N LEU A 346 19.04 -8.83 12.13
CA LEU A 346 19.80 -7.57 12.17
C LEU A 346 21.30 -7.82 12.36
N ALA A 347 21.64 -8.79 13.21
CA ALA A 347 23.00 -9.21 13.50
C ALA A 347 23.69 -9.87 12.29
N THR A 348 23.04 -10.81 11.62
CA THR A 348 23.68 -11.60 10.55
C THR A 348 23.66 -10.92 9.19
N LYS A 349 22.68 -10.06 8.91
CA LYS A 349 22.49 -9.50 7.55
C LYS A 349 23.21 -8.19 7.30
N LEU A 350 23.78 -7.52 8.31
CA LEU A 350 24.41 -6.20 8.14
C LEU A 350 25.47 -6.18 7.02
N ASP A 351 26.26 -7.24 6.89
CA ASP A 351 27.31 -7.34 5.86
C ASP A 351 26.79 -7.16 4.43
N ASN A 352 25.54 -7.57 4.16
CA ASN A 352 24.90 -7.39 2.86
C ASN A 352 24.59 -5.92 2.53
N PHE A 353 24.61 -5.04 3.54
CA PHE A 353 24.23 -3.62 3.42
C PHE A 353 25.38 -2.66 3.72
N LYS A 354 26.50 -3.11 4.30
CA LYS A 354 27.63 -2.25 4.69
C LYS A 354 28.13 -1.35 3.55
N GLY A 355 28.23 -1.91 2.34
CA GLY A 355 28.68 -1.16 1.17
C GLY A 355 27.75 0.01 0.84
N ASP A 356 26.44 -0.22 0.85
CA ASP A 356 25.44 0.80 0.55
C ASP A 356 25.29 1.81 1.71
N LEU A 357 25.30 1.34 2.96
CA LEU A 357 25.28 2.19 4.15
C LEU A 357 26.47 3.15 4.19
N ARG A 358 27.68 2.67 3.87
CA ARG A 358 28.90 3.50 3.84
C ARG A 358 28.84 4.58 2.75
N LYS A 359 28.20 4.30 1.62
CA LYS A 359 28.03 5.28 0.55
C LYS A 359 27.03 6.37 0.96
N VAL A 360 25.90 5.96 1.50
CA VAL A 360 24.73 6.82 1.71
C VAL A 360 24.87 7.69 2.96
N LEU A 361 25.32 7.09 4.07
CA LEU A 361 25.42 7.76 5.37
C LEU A 361 26.68 8.61 5.52
N ARG A 362 26.65 9.54 6.47
CA ARG A 362 27.85 10.20 6.99
C ARG A 362 28.75 9.18 7.68
N SER A 363 30.06 9.43 7.70
CA SER A 363 31.01 8.54 8.36
C SER A 363 30.68 8.31 9.83
N ALA A 364 30.31 9.35 10.58
CA ALA A 364 29.92 9.21 11.99
C ALA A 364 28.68 8.32 12.17
N SER A 365 27.65 8.53 11.33
CA SER A 365 26.42 7.72 11.30
C SER A 365 26.69 6.27 10.93
N TYR A 366 27.59 6.02 9.98
CA TYR A 366 28.02 4.66 9.63
C TYR A 366 28.76 3.97 10.79
N GLU A 367 29.74 4.64 11.41
CA GLU A 367 30.49 4.07 12.53
C GLU A 367 29.61 3.81 13.76
N GLU A 368 28.60 4.65 14.00
CA GLU A 368 27.57 4.42 15.01
C GLU A 368 26.81 3.11 14.75
N ILE A 369 26.35 2.87 13.52
CA ILE A 369 25.67 1.61 13.16
C ILE A 369 26.58 0.40 13.38
N ILE A 370 27.87 0.50 13.03
CA ILE A 370 28.84 -0.58 13.26
C ILE A 370 29.04 -0.83 14.76
N SER A 371 29.12 0.23 15.57
CA SER A 371 29.24 0.12 17.02
C SER A 371 28.00 -0.52 17.65
N ASN A 372 26.80 -0.06 17.29
CA ASN A 372 25.54 -0.61 17.81
C ASN A 372 25.34 -2.06 17.39
N HIS A 373 25.74 -2.42 16.16
CA HIS A 373 25.74 -3.80 15.69
C HIS A 373 26.64 -4.70 16.54
N LYS A 374 27.83 -4.23 16.90
CA LYS A 374 28.74 -4.98 17.79
C LYS A 374 28.10 -5.20 19.17
N ILE A 375 27.47 -4.18 19.74
CA ILE A 375 26.76 -4.28 21.03
C ILE A 375 25.62 -5.31 20.95
N LEU A 376 24.84 -5.30 19.87
CA LEU A 376 23.80 -6.30 19.61
C LEU A 376 24.39 -7.71 19.53
N MET A 377 25.44 -7.92 18.72
CA MET A 377 26.13 -9.20 18.59
C MET A 377 26.66 -9.72 19.92
N ASP A 378 27.34 -8.86 20.68
CA ASP A 378 27.89 -9.20 21.99
C ASP A 378 26.76 -9.60 22.96
N SER A 379 25.61 -8.91 22.91
CA SER A 379 24.42 -9.25 23.72
C SER A 379 23.81 -10.60 23.37
N ILE A 380 23.79 -10.98 22.08
CA ILE A 380 23.29 -12.27 21.60
C ILE A 380 24.23 -13.38 22.06
N ASN A 381 25.54 -13.19 21.86
CA ASN A 381 26.58 -14.15 22.27
C ASN A 381 26.61 -14.37 23.79
N ALA A 382 26.44 -13.30 24.56
CA ALA A 382 26.38 -13.35 26.01
C ALA A 382 25.06 -13.90 26.56
N LYS A 383 24.04 -14.14 25.70
CA LYS A 383 22.68 -14.50 26.09
C LYS A 383 22.12 -13.55 27.17
N SER A 384 22.29 -12.25 26.92
CA SER A 384 21.76 -11.21 27.81
C SER A 384 20.24 -11.36 27.97
N GLU A 385 19.71 -11.06 29.14
CA GLU A 385 18.26 -10.96 29.40
C GLU A 385 17.67 -9.60 28.98
N ASP A 386 18.53 -8.60 28.79
CA ASP A 386 18.12 -7.26 28.38
C ASP A 386 17.70 -7.23 26.91
N ILE A 387 16.65 -6.45 26.61
CA ILE A 387 16.22 -6.19 25.24
C ILE A 387 17.18 -5.19 24.60
N ILE A 388 18.30 -5.71 24.08
CA ILE A 388 19.32 -4.95 23.34
C ILE A 388 19.07 -5.10 21.84
N LEU A 389 18.96 -3.95 21.17
CA LEU A 389 18.66 -3.79 19.74
C LEU A 389 19.71 -2.88 19.06
N MET A 390 19.39 -2.32 17.89
CA MET A 390 20.30 -1.46 17.12
C MET A 390 20.38 -0.02 17.64
N SER A 391 19.63 0.33 18.69
CA SER A 391 19.62 1.67 19.31
C SER A 391 19.26 2.76 18.30
N ILE A 392 18.19 2.54 17.53
CA ILE A 392 17.68 3.50 16.53
C ILE A 392 16.30 4.01 16.98
N PRO A 393 16.23 4.89 17.99
CA PRO A 393 14.97 5.52 18.38
C PRO A 393 14.48 6.46 17.28
N GLN A 394 13.24 6.94 17.41
CA GLN A 394 12.59 7.77 16.39
C GLN A 394 13.40 8.98 15.94
N GLU A 395 14.00 9.71 16.87
CA GLU A 395 14.82 10.89 16.55
C GLU A 395 16.02 10.51 15.68
N ARG A 396 16.68 9.37 15.99
CA ARG A 396 17.81 8.90 15.21
C ARG A 396 17.40 8.37 13.84
N TRP A 397 16.27 7.68 13.77
CA TRP A 397 15.69 7.24 12.50
C TRP A 397 15.41 8.44 11.57
N ILE A 398 14.86 9.52 12.11
CA ILE A 398 14.62 10.76 11.38
C ILE A 398 15.94 11.33 10.80
N GLU A 399 17.04 11.31 11.57
CA GLU A 399 18.34 11.74 11.05
C GLU A 399 18.81 10.88 9.88
N PHE A 400 18.72 9.55 9.98
CA PHE A 400 19.08 8.66 8.89
C PHE A 400 18.24 8.92 7.63
N LEU A 401 16.94 9.22 7.78
CA LEU A 401 16.11 9.63 6.67
C LEU A 401 16.65 10.90 6.00
N TYR A 402 17.08 11.92 6.75
CA TYR A 402 17.69 13.11 6.13
C TYR A 402 18.98 12.80 5.38
N GLU A 403 19.83 11.91 5.91
CA GLU A 403 21.07 11.54 5.23
C GLU A 403 20.81 10.84 3.90
N VAL A 404 19.86 9.88 3.92
CA VAL A 404 19.48 9.16 2.71
C VAL A 404 18.84 10.11 1.70
N MET A 405 17.91 10.96 2.15
CA MET A 405 17.25 11.91 1.26
C MET A 405 18.23 12.92 0.66
N GLY A 406 19.18 13.44 1.44
CA GLY A 406 20.21 14.32 0.91
C GLY A 406 21.11 13.62 -0.11
N TYR A 407 21.49 12.37 0.18
CA TYR A 407 22.30 11.56 -0.73
C TYR A 407 21.59 11.28 -2.05
N VAL A 408 20.34 10.81 -2.02
CA VAL A 408 19.60 10.47 -3.24
C VAL A 408 19.25 11.70 -4.07
N MET A 409 18.99 12.85 -3.44
CA MET A 409 18.71 14.11 -4.14
C MET A 409 19.92 14.60 -4.95
N VAL A 410 21.15 14.43 -4.45
CA VAL A 410 22.38 14.83 -5.15
C VAL A 410 22.85 13.78 -6.16
N THR A 411 22.92 12.51 -5.73
CA THR A 411 23.57 11.45 -6.51
C THR A 411 22.65 10.74 -7.48
N LYS A 412 21.32 10.85 -7.26
CA LYS A 412 20.28 10.08 -7.96
C LYS A 412 20.46 8.55 -7.86
N ASP A 413 21.30 8.08 -6.93
CA ASP A 413 21.57 6.64 -6.69
C ASP A 413 20.47 6.03 -5.82
N ILE A 414 19.38 5.64 -6.49
CA ILE A 414 18.22 4.97 -5.87
C ILE A 414 18.61 3.60 -5.32
N GLU A 415 19.50 2.85 -5.99
CA GLU A 415 19.79 1.48 -5.61
C GLU A 415 20.50 1.37 -4.27
N SER A 416 21.56 2.17 -4.03
CA SER A 416 22.24 2.19 -2.73
C SER A 416 21.32 2.76 -1.65
N SER A 417 20.56 3.83 -1.96
CA SER A 417 19.63 4.48 -1.02
C SER A 417 18.52 3.53 -0.56
N LYS A 418 17.93 2.78 -1.49
CA LYS A 418 16.92 1.75 -1.24
C LYS A 418 17.45 0.66 -0.30
N LYS A 419 18.66 0.14 -0.58
CA LYS A 419 19.27 -0.92 0.24
C LYS A 419 19.61 -0.41 1.64
N ALA A 420 20.19 0.78 1.75
CA ALA A 420 20.48 1.41 3.02
C ALA A 420 19.20 1.59 3.87
N LEU A 421 18.13 2.17 3.28
CA LEU A 421 16.85 2.32 3.97
C LEU A 421 16.28 0.97 4.39
N ASN A 422 16.38 -0.07 3.56
CA ASN A 422 15.80 -1.38 3.87
C ASN A 422 16.34 -1.95 5.19
N TYR A 423 17.66 -1.85 5.41
CA TYR A 423 18.26 -2.26 6.67
C TYR A 423 17.88 -1.32 7.83
N LEU A 424 18.01 0.00 7.62
CA LEU A 424 17.83 1.00 8.67
C LEU A 424 16.38 1.07 9.18
N TYR A 425 15.38 1.04 8.28
CA TYR A 425 13.97 1.05 8.71
C TYR A 425 13.61 -0.25 9.43
N THR A 426 14.20 -1.39 9.04
CA THR A 426 13.98 -2.66 9.76
C THR A 426 14.49 -2.55 11.19
N ALA A 427 15.69 -2.00 11.38
CA ALA A 427 16.26 -1.76 12.70
C ALA A 427 15.41 -0.77 13.53
N ALA A 428 15.01 0.38 12.95
CA ALA A 428 14.14 1.36 13.60
C ALA A 428 12.76 0.78 13.97
N PHE A 429 12.20 -0.08 13.11
CA PHE A 429 10.93 -0.73 13.36
C PHE A 429 11.00 -1.74 14.51
N VAL A 430 12.09 -2.51 14.62
CA VAL A 430 12.31 -3.42 15.74
C VAL A 430 12.49 -2.62 17.05
N GLU A 431 13.15 -1.46 17.00
CA GLU A 431 13.23 -0.53 18.14
C GLU A 431 11.83 -0.06 18.58
N PHE A 432 11.01 0.38 17.63
CA PHE A 432 9.62 0.76 17.88
C PHE A 432 8.83 -0.37 18.54
N CYS A 433 8.97 -1.61 18.07
CA CYS A 433 8.32 -2.77 18.69
C CYS A 433 8.83 -3.03 20.11
N GLY A 434 10.14 -2.90 20.34
CA GLY A 434 10.76 -3.00 21.67
C GLY A 434 10.18 -1.98 22.65
N ASP A 435 9.97 -0.74 22.22
CA ASP A 435 9.34 0.30 23.04
C ASP A 435 7.88 -0.02 23.36
N LYS A 436 7.10 -0.52 22.38
CA LYS A 436 5.72 -0.96 22.62
C LYS A 436 5.66 -2.13 23.61
N LEU A 437 6.58 -3.09 23.52
CA LEU A 437 6.69 -4.21 24.46
C LEU A 437 6.97 -3.73 25.89
N LYS A 438 7.90 -2.77 26.05
CA LYS A 438 8.18 -2.13 27.35
C LYS A 438 6.95 -1.41 27.91
N GLU A 439 6.22 -0.66 27.07
CA GLU A 439 4.96 0.00 27.48
C GLU A 439 3.87 -0.99 27.91
N LEU A 440 3.88 -2.21 27.37
CA LEU A 440 3.00 -3.31 27.79
C LEU A 440 3.50 -4.05 29.04
N GLY A 441 4.67 -3.71 29.56
CA GLY A 441 5.27 -4.28 30.77
C GLY A 441 6.26 -5.42 30.51
N TYR A 442 6.62 -5.69 29.27
CA TYR A 442 7.60 -6.72 28.90
C TYR A 442 8.99 -6.08 28.76
N THR A 443 9.77 -6.10 29.84
CA THR A 443 11.06 -5.39 29.92
C THR A 443 12.29 -6.29 29.75
N THR A 444 12.12 -7.62 29.71
CA THR A 444 13.19 -8.61 29.50
C THR A 444 12.86 -9.53 28.34
N LEU A 445 13.88 -10.17 27.74
CA LEU A 445 13.68 -11.13 26.66
C LEU A 445 12.85 -12.33 27.11
N SER A 446 13.13 -12.89 28.29
CA SER A 446 12.31 -13.97 28.87
C SER A 446 10.83 -13.60 28.99
N ALA A 447 10.50 -12.35 29.34
CA ALA A 447 9.11 -11.90 29.41
C ALA A 447 8.46 -11.81 28.03
N VAL A 448 9.21 -11.40 27.00
CA VAL A 448 8.74 -11.35 25.61
C VAL A 448 8.55 -12.77 25.06
N HIS A 449 9.46 -13.69 25.34
CA HIS A 449 9.33 -15.10 24.94
C HIS A 449 8.04 -15.73 25.45
N GLY A 450 7.63 -15.39 26.67
CA GLY A 450 6.38 -15.89 27.25
C GLY A 450 5.10 -15.42 26.55
N ILE A 451 5.17 -14.41 25.68
CA ILE A 451 3.99 -13.84 25.02
C ILE A 451 4.05 -13.79 23.48
N GLN A 452 5.22 -14.02 22.87
CA GLN A 452 5.42 -13.77 21.44
C GLN A 452 4.55 -14.64 20.51
N ASP A 453 4.08 -15.80 21.00
CA ASP A 453 3.17 -16.68 20.25
C ASP A 453 1.69 -16.24 20.30
N SER A 454 1.37 -15.22 21.11
CA SER A 454 0.02 -14.67 21.25
C SER A 454 0.06 -13.17 21.57
N LEU A 455 1.04 -12.47 20.99
CA LEU A 455 1.29 -11.07 21.29
C LEU A 455 0.09 -10.22 20.90
N GLY A 456 -0.45 -9.45 21.84
CA GLY A 456 -1.60 -8.59 21.59
C GLY A 456 -1.88 -7.66 22.75
N VAL A 457 -2.93 -6.86 22.58
CA VAL A 457 -3.39 -5.89 23.59
C VAL A 457 -4.80 -6.27 24.01
N LYS A 458 -5.04 -6.32 25.33
CA LYS A 458 -6.37 -6.63 25.88
C LYS A 458 -7.43 -5.63 25.38
N ASP A 459 -8.62 -6.11 25.05
CA ASP A 459 -9.71 -5.31 24.45
C ASP A 459 -10.00 -4.01 25.21
N SER A 460 -10.04 -4.06 26.54
CA SER A 460 -10.31 -2.89 27.39
C SER A 460 -9.28 -1.77 27.27
N LYS A 461 -8.08 -2.06 26.77
CA LYS A 461 -7.00 -1.08 26.55
C LYS A 461 -6.66 -0.87 25.08
N ALA A 462 -7.14 -1.73 24.17
CA ALA A 462 -6.71 -1.77 22.78
C ALA A 462 -6.93 -0.43 22.06
N LYS A 463 -8.14 0.13 22.11
CA LYS A 463 -8.44 1.39 21.42
C LYS A 463 -7.51 2.53 21.86
N ALA A 464 -7.32 2.69 23.17
CA ALA A 464 -6.44 3.72 23.73
C ALA A 464 -4.96 3.47 23.42
N PHE A 465 -4.50 2.21 23.49
CA PHE A 465 -3.13 1.85 23.15
C PHE A 465 -2.83 2.13 21.68
N TYR A 466 -3.65 1.65 20.75
CA TYR A 466 -3.40 1.83 19.32
C TYR A 466 -3.48 3.30 18.91
N SER A 467 -4.47 4.06 19.40
CA SER A 467 -4.55 5.50 19.10
C SER A 467 -3.38 6.30 19.66
N GLU A 468 -3.07 6.17 20.96
CA GLU A 468 -2.11 7.05 21.64
C GLU A 468 -0.66 6.55 21.57
N LYS A 469 -0.45 5.24 21.58
CA LYS A 469 0.89 4.63 21.64
C LYS A 469 1.40 4.16 20.29
N VAL A 470 0.52 3.97 19.31
CA VAL A 470 0.90 3.55 17.95
C VAL A 470 0.66 4.69 16.97
N ASP A 471 -0.60 5.01 16.66
CA ASP A 471 -0.94 5.92 15.56
C ASP A 471 -0.42 7.34 15.79
N LYS A 472 -0.62 7.90 17.00
CA LYS A 472 -0.10 9.22 17.36
C LYS A 472 1.43 9.29 17.33
N VAL A 473 2.10 8.22 17.75
CA VAL A 473 3.57 8.11 17.77
C VAL A 473 4.11 8.07 16.34
N VAL A 474 3.46 7.32 15.43
CA VAL A 474 3.82 7.29 14.01
C VAL A 474 3.53 8.61 13.30
N LYS A 475 2.39 9.25 13.59
CA LYS A 475 2.09 10.59 13.08
C LYS A 475 3.12 11.61 13.54
N THR A 476 3.52 11.55 14.81
CA THR A 476 4.55 12.45 15.38
C THR A 476 5.90 12.25 14.70
N LEU A 477 6.31 11.01 14.41
CA LEU A 477 7.51 10.71 13.63
C LEU A 477 7.50 11.44 12.27
N ALA A 478 6.43 11.28 11.49
CA ALA A 478 6.32 11.89 10.16
C ALA A 478 6.30 13.42 10.22
N LEU A 479 5.58 14.01 11.18
CA LEU A 479 5.53 15.46 11.35
C LEU A 479 6.86 16.04 11.85
N ASN A 480 7.58 15.35 12.72
CA ASN A 480 8.90 15.79 13.18
C ASN A 480 9.95 15.66 12.07
N PHE A 481 9.88 14.60 11.25
CA PHE A 481 10.65 14.50 10.02
C PHE A 481 10.38 15.70 9.11
N TYR A 482 9.11 16.03 8.85
CA TYR A 482 8.80 17.18 8.01
C TYR A 482 9.28 18.50 8.63
N ARG A 483 9.13 18.71 9.94
CA ARG A 483 9.60 19.93 10.61
C ARG A 483 11.12 20.12 10.50
N GLY A 484 11.90 19.04 10.59
CA GLY A 484 13.36 19.11 10.53
C GLY A 484 13.96 18.92 9.14
N ARG A 485 13.12 18.90 8.09
CA ARG A 485 13.48 18.60 6.70
C ARG A 485 14.58 19.46 6.09
N SER A 486 14.82 20.68 6.60
CA SER A 486 15.91 21.54 6.14
C SER A 486 17.29 20.90 6.31
N ARG A 487 17.45 19.93 7.23
CA ARG A 487 18.69 19.16 7.41
C ARG A 487 19.04 18.24 6.24
N ILE A 488 18.09 17.99 5.34
CA ILE A 488 18.36 17.36 4.03
C ILE A 488 19.34 18.24 3.24
N ILE A 489 19.18 19.56 3.29
CA ILE A 489 20.06 20.53 2.60
C ILE A 489 21.49 20.44 3.14
N ASP A 490 21.65 20.30 4.46
CA ASP A 490 22.98 20.17 5.07
C ASP A 490 23.70 18.95 4.49
N ARG A 491 22.99 17.82 4.34
CA ARG A 491 23.55 16.64 3.70
C ARG A 491 23.85 16.86 2.21
N MET A 492 22.98 17.54 1.48
CA MET A 492 23.22 17.84 0.07
C MET A 492 24.49 18.69 -0.12
N LYS A 493 24.68 19.72 0.73
CA LYS A 493 25.87 20.59 0.71
C LYS A 493 27.18 19.87 1.00
N GLU A 494 27.16 18.82 1.83
CA GLU A 494 28.34 17.99 2.11
C GLU A 494 28.77 17.11 0.93
N LEU A 495 27.87 16.86 -0.03
CA LEU A 495 28.08 15.95 -1.16
C LEU A 495 28.43 16.67 -2.47
N TYR A 496 28.20 17.98 -2.54
CA TYR A 496 28.73 18.86 -3.59
C TYR A 496 30.21 19.16 -3.33
#